data_AF-Q2PJ84-F1
#
_entry.id   AF-Q2PJ84-F1
#
_cell.length_a   1.000
_cell.length_b   1.000
_cell.length_c   1.000
_cell.angle_alpha   90.00
_cell.angle_beta   90.00
_cell.angle_gamma   90.00
#
_symmetry.space_group_name_H-M   'P 1'
#
loop_
_entity.id
_entity.type
_entity.pdbx_description
1 polymer ?
#
loop_
_entity_poly.entity_id
_entity_poly.type
_entity_poly.pdbx_seq_one_letter_code
_entity_poly.pdbx_strand_id
1 'polypeptide(L)'
;DLKNKAFVQLSKSMGKTPYYIVRHHILPLIASQIFIGFILLFPHVILHEASMTFLGFGLSAEQPSVGIILSEAAKHISLGNWWLVVFPGLYLILVVNAFDTIGESLKKLFYPQTDHF
;
A
#
# COMPACT_ATOMS: atom_id res chain seq x y z
N ASP A 1 -4.70 -22.63 7.90
CA ASP A 1 -4.23 -23.58 8.94
C ASP A 1 -2.69 -23.72 9.08
N LEU A 2 -1.91 -22.70 8.71
CA LEU A 2 -0.43 -22.80 8.66
C LEU A 2 0.28 -22.77 10.03
N LYS A 3 -0.47 -22.62 11.12
CA LYS A 3 0.10 -22.47 12.46
C LYS A 3 0.17 -23.75 13.27
N ASN A 4 -0.59 -24.81 12.94
CA ASN A 4 -1.16 -25.53 14.07
C ASN A 4 -0.60 -26.88 14.53
N LYS A 5 0.09 -27.75 13.78
CA LYS A 5 0.33 -29.10 14.39
C LYS A 5 1.71 -29.76 14.28
N ALA A 6 2.43 -29.70 13.16
CA ALA A 6 3.69 -30.47 13.08
C ALA A 6 4.93 -29.65 13.51
N PHE A 7 5.25 -28.58 12.78
CA PHE A 7 6.55 -27.91 12.90
C PHE A 7 6.77 -27.15 14.21
N VAL A 8 5.77 -26.41 14.70
CA VAL A 8 5.88 -25.68 15.98
C VAL A 8 5.95 -26.66 17.15
N GLN A 9 5.21 -27.77 17.07
CA GLN A 9 5.17 -28.80 18.12
C GLN A 9 6.47 -29.62 18.14
N LEU A 10 7.03 -29.95 16.97
CA LEU A 10 8.36 -30.56 16.79
C LEU A 10 9.49 -29.63 17.27
N SER A 11 9.44 -28.34 16.93
CA SER A 11 10.49 -27.41 17.37
C SER A 11 10.44 -27.15 18.87
N LYS A 12 9.24 -27.21 19.49
CA LYS A 12 9.08 -27.21 20.96
C LYS A 12 9.59 -28.51 21.59
N SER A 13 9.33 -29.68 21.01
CA SER A 13 9.85 -30.96 21.52
C SER A 13 11.38 -31.06 21.41
N MET A 14 12.00 -30.29 20.52
CA MET A 14 13.45 -30.12 20.41
C MET A 14 14.04 -29.07 21.38
N GLY A 15 13.25 -28.54 22.33
CA GLY A 15 13.72 -27.61 23.37
C GLY A 15 14.06 -26.20 22.90
N LYS A 16 13.60 -25.77 21.71
CA LYS A 16 13.89 -24.43 21.18
C LYS A 16 12.99 -23.37 21.82
N THR A 17 13.55 -22.18 22.07
CA THR A 17 12.81 -21.06 22.67
C THR A 17 11.76 -20.49 21.72
N PRO A 18 10.64 -19.92 22.24
CA PRO A 18 9.61 -19.30 21.40
C PRO A 18 10.16 -18.22 20.46
N TYR A 19 11.15 -17.46 20.91
CA TYR A 19 11.81 -16.43 20.10
C TYR A 19 12.51 -17.01 18.87
N TYR A 20 13.22 -18.13 19.03
CA TYR A 20 13.87 -18.83 17.92
C TYR A 20 12.84 -19.34 16.90
N ILE A 21 11.72 -19.89 17.37
CA ILE A 21 10.63 -20.36 16.50
C ILE A 21 10.04 -19.18 15.69
N VAL A 22 9.77 -18.05 16.35
CA VAL A 22 9.24 -16.86 15.68
C VAL A 22 10.22 -16.36 14.62
N ARG A 23 11.48 -16.12 14.98
CA ARG A 23 12.46 -15.53 14.04
C ARG A 23 12.83 -16.44 12.88
N HIS A 24 12.95 -17.74 13.12
CA HIS A 24 13.49 -18.68 12.14
C HIS A 24 12.41 -19.40 11.32
N HIS A 25 11.19 -19.56 11.86
CA HIS A 25 10.12 -20.29 11.18
C HIS A 25 8.95 -19.40 10.80
N ILE A 26 8.46 -18.56 11.72
CA ILE A 26 7.24 -17.77 11.48
C ILE A 26 7.55 -16.53 10.65
N LEU A 27 8.58 -15.78 11.03
CA LEU A 27 8.95 -14.52 10.38
C LEU A 27 9.24 -14.69 8.88
N PRO A 28 10.11 -15.61 8.41
CA PRO A 28 10.32 -15.80 6.97
C PRO A 28 9.05 -16.27 6.24
N LEU A 29 8.19 -17.04 6.90
CA LEU A 29 6.93 -17.51 6.31
C LEU A 29 5.94 -16.36 6.05
N ILE A 30 5.80 -15.42 6.99
CA ILE A 30 4.86 -14.31 6.86
C ILE A 30 5.49 -13.04 6.24
N ALA A 31 6.82 -12.96 6.15
CA ALA A 31 7.51 -11.77 5.65
C ALA A 31 7.10 -11.42 4.22
N SER A 32 6.97 -12.42 3.34
CA SER A 32 6.47 -12.20 1.98
C SER A 32 5.04 -11.65 1.98
N GLN A 33 4.16 -12.17 2.84
CA GLN A 33 2.79 -11.68 2.97
C GLN A 33 2.73 -10.24 3.47
N ILE A 34 3.54 -9.91 4.48
CA ILE A 34 3.64 -8.55 5.02
C ILE A 34 4.17 -7.60 3.95
N PHE A 35 5.19 -8.00 3.20
CA PHE A 35 5.78 -7.17 2.15
C PHE A 35 4.78 -6.85 1.04
N ILE A 36 4.00 -7.84 0.59
CA ILE A 36 2.96 -7.61 -0.42
C ILE A 36 1.84 -6.74 0.14
N GLY A 37 1.41 -7.00 1.38
CA GLY A 37 0.44 -6.16 2.07
C GLY A 37 0.91 -4.70 2.14
N PHE A 38 2.19 -4.47 2.39
CA PHE A 38 2.77 -3.14 2.41
C PHE A 38 2.70 -2.45 1.04
N ILE A 39 2.99 -3.15 -0.06
CA ILE A 39 2.87 -2.59 -1.41
C ILE A 39 1.42 -2.23 -1.74
N LEU A 40 0.47 -3.10 -1.38
CA LEU A 40 -0.96 -2.86 -1.58
C LEU A 40 -1.51 -1.66 -0.77
N LEU A 41 -0.78 -1.17 0.24
CA LEU A 41 -1.16 0.03 0.99
C LEU A 41 -0.76 1.33 0.28
N PHE A 42 0.15 1.31 -0.70
CA PHE A 42 0.59 2.54 -1.39
C PHE A 42 -0.55 3.35 -2.02
N PRO A 43 -1.50 2.74 -2.77
CA PRO A 43 -2.65 3.44 -3.30
C PRO A 43 -3.41 4.23 -2.22
N HIS A 44 -3.62 3.61 -1.06
CA HIS A 44 -4.30 4.24 0.08
C HIS A 44 -3.48 5.38 0.68
N VAL A 45 -2.16 5.21 0.85
CA VAL A 45 -1.29 6.25 1.41
C VAL A 45 -1.23 7.46 0.49
N ILE A 46 -1.12 7.25 -0.83
CA ILE A 46 -1.10 8.32 -1.83
C ILE A 46 -2.42 9.11 -1.79
N LEU A 47 -3.57 8.44 -1.79
CA LEU A 47 -4.87 9.09 -1.71
C LEU A 47 -5.07 9.84 -0.38
N HIS A 48 -4.60 9.26 0.73
CA HIS A 48 -4.71 9.88 2.05
C HIS A 48 -3.83 11.13 2.16
N GLU A 49 -2.57 11.07 1.69
CA GLU A 49 -1.68 12.23 1.63
C GLU A 49 -2.27 13.33 0.76
N ALA A 50 -2.71 13.00 -0.46
CA ALA A 50 -3.31 13.97 -1.38
C ALA A 50 -4.59 14.59 -0.81
N SER A 51 -5.41 13.81 -0.09
CA SER A 51 -6.62 14.34 0.56
C SER A 51 -6.29 15.32 1.67
N MET A 52 -5.33 14.97 2.54
CA MET A 52 -4.88 15.83 3.64
C MET A 52 -4.32 17.14 3.11
N THR A 53 -3.39 17.08 2.15
CA THR A 53 -2.74 18.28 1.62
C THR A 53 -3.66 19.10 0.73
N PHE A 54 -4.64 18.49 0.06
CA PHE A 54 -5.71 19.22 -0.63
C PHE A 54 -6.56 20.07 0.32
N LEU A 55 -6.88 19.51 1.50
CA LEU A 55 -7.60 20.20 2.58
C LEU A 55 -6.73 21.21 3.35
N GLY A 56 -5.44 21.28 3.06
CA GLY A 56 -4.50 22.20 3.72
C GLY A 56 -3.90 21.66 5.02
N PHE A 57 -4.03 20.36 5.30
CA PHE A 57 -3.34 19.69 6.39
C PHE A 57 -2.03 19.06 5.91
N GLY A 58 -0.96 19.21 6.69
CA GLY A 58 0.31 18.52 6.43
C GLY A 58 1.40 19.43 5.87
N LEU A 59 1.82 19.16 4.62
CA LEU A 59 2.98 19.78 3.95
C LEU A 59 2.79 21.28 3.72
N SER A 60 3.88 22.06 3.74
CA SER A 60 3.80 23.49 3.38
C SER A 60 3.50 23.65 1.88
N ALA A 61 2.90 24.78 1.49
CA ALA A 61 2.56 25.04 0.09
C ALA A 61 3.79 25.05 -0.86
N GLU A 62 5.01 25.22 -0.33
CA GLU A 62 6.24 25.14 -1.13
C GLU A 62 6.67 23.69 -1.43
N GLN A 63 6.11 22.70 -0.74
CA GLN A 63 6.47 21.30 -0.94
C GLN A 63 5.64 20.69 -2.07
N PRO A 64 6.27 19.96 -3.01
CA PRO A 64 5.56 19.37 -4.13
C PRO A 64 4.65 18.23 -3.66
N SER A 65 3.34 18.45 -3.68
CA SER A 65 2.31 17.43 -3.38
C SER A 65 1.16 17.52 -4.39
N VAL A 66 0.61 16.37 -4.77
CA VAL A 66 -0.53 16.29 -5.70
C VAL A 66 -1.77 16.95 -5.13
N GLY A 67 -2.00 16.84 -3.81
CA GLY A 67 -3.13 17.49 -3.16
C GLY A 67 -3.02 19.01 -3.17
N ILE A 68 -1.83 19.57 -2.97
CA ILE A 68 -1.57 21.02 -3.07
C ILE A 68 -1.86 21.51 -4.50
N ILE A 69 -1.35 20.80 -5.51
CA ILE A 69 -1.58 21.13 -6.93
C ILE A 69 -3.08 21.13 -7.24
N LEU A 70 -3.81 20.11 -6.78
CA LEU A 70 -5.27 20.03 -6.97
C LEU A 70 -6.00 21.17 -6.24
N SER A 71 -5.58 21.54 -5.04
CA SER A 71 -6.19 22.61 -4.24
C SER A 71 -6.01 23.97 -4.90
N GLU A 72 -4.82 24.24 -5.46
CA GLU A 72 -4.55 25.43 -6.24
C GLU A 72 -5.35 25.46 -7.54
N ALA A 73 -5.40 24.34 -8.27
CA ALA A 73 -6.19 24.21 -9.48
C ALA A 73 -7.69 24.43 -9.23
N ALA A 74 -8.23 23.95 -8.11
CA ALA A 74 -9.64 24.10 -7.77
C ALA A 74 -10.09 25.57 -7.67
N LYS A 75 -9.18 26.47 -7.25
CA LYS A 75 -9.44 27.92 -7.20
C LYS A 75 -9.69 28.53 -8.59
N HIS A 76 -9.19 27.88 -9.64
CA HIS A 76 -9.29 28.37 -11.01
C HIS A 76 -10.53 27.84 -11.76
N ILE A 77 -11.32 26.94 -11.15
CA ILE A 77 -12.58 26.44 -11.75
C ILE A 77 -13.55 27.59 -12.01
N SER A 78 -13.71 28.49 -11.04
CA SER A 78 -14.61 29.65 -11.15
C SER A 78 -14.19 30.64 -12.24
N LEU A 79 -12.93 30.57 -12.69
CA LEU A 79 -12.38 31.38 -13.78
C LEU A 79 -12.57 30.71 -15.16
N GLY A 80 -13.21 29.53 -15.22
CA GLY A 80 -13.43 28.76 -16.44
C GLY A 80 -12.32 27.76 -16.77
N ASN A 81 -11.24 27.71 -15.99
CA ASN A 81 -10.07 26.86 -16.25
C ASN A 81 -10.22 25.45 -15.64
N TRP A 82 -11.35 24.79 -15.89
CA TRP A 82 -11.70 23.48 -15.32
C TRP A 82 -10.66 22.38 -15.61
N TRP A 83 -9.98 22.46 -16.76
CA TRP A 83 -8.97 21.49 -17.17
C TRP A 83 -7.79 21.41 -16.21
N LEU A 84 -7.47 22.51 -15.50
CA LEU A 84 -6.38 22.55 -14.53
C LEU A 84 -6.61 21.57 -13.37
N VAL A 85 -7.87 21.23 -13.07
CA VAL A 85 -8.22 20.23 -12.04
C VAL A 85 -8.30 18.82 -12.64
N VAL A 86 -8.83 18.71 -13.86
CA VAL A 86 -9.04 17.42 -14.51
C VAL A 86 -7.71 16.73 -14.82
N PHE A 87 -6.71 17.43 -15.34
CA PHE A 87 -5.43 16.79 -15.68
C PHE A 87 -4.69 16.22 -14.47
N PRO A 88 -4.46 16.97 -13.37
CA PRO A 88 -3.85 16.40 -12.16
C PRO A 88 -4.71 15.31 -11.52
N GLY A 89 -6.04 15.45 -11.56
CA GLY A 89 -6.96 14.43 -11.05
C GLY A 89 -6.86 13.10 -11.81
N LEU A 90 -6.84 13.16 -13.15
CA LEU A 90 -6.63 11.98 -14.00
C LEU A 90 -5.24 11.38 -13.79
N TYR A 91 -4.20 12.20 -13.68
CA TYR A 91 -2.86 11.72 -13.37
C TYR A 91 -2.82 10.97 -12.03
N LEU A 92 -3.43 11.51 -10.98
CA LEU A 92 -3.53 10.86 -9.67
C LEU A 92 -4.24 9.50 -9.79
N ILE A 93 -5.38 9.44 -10.48
CA ILE A 93 -6.11 8.20 -10.72
C ILE A 93 -5.22 7.16 -11.42
N LEU A 94 -4.52 7.56 -12.48
CA LEU A 94 -3.63 6.67 -13.23
C LEU A 94 -2.50 6.12 -12.36
N VAL A 95 -1.85 6.97 -11.57
CA VAL A 95 -0.77 6.56 -10.66
C VAL A 95 -1.28 5.58 -9.61
N VAL A 96 -2.41 5.89 -8.97
CA VAL A 96 -3.01 5.04 -7.94
C VAL A 96 -3.38 3.67 -8.52
N ASN A 97 -4.02 3.62 -9.69
CA ASN A 97 -4.35 2.37 -10.37
C ASN A 97 -3.11 1.59 -10.82
N ALA A 98 -2.04 2.27 -11.24
CA ALA A 98 -0.80 1.62 -11.60
C ALA A 98 -0.17 0.90 -10.40
N PHE A 99 -0.08 1.57 -9.24
CA PHE A 99 0.42 0.95 -8.01
C PHE A 99 -0.47 -0.21 -7.55
N ASP A 100 -1.78 -0.06 -7.64
CA ASP A 100 -2.73 -1.11 -7.28
C ASP A 100 -2.54 -2.35 -8.16
N THR A 101 -2.51 -2.17 -9.48
CA THR A 101 -2.29 -3.25 -10.46
C THR A 101 -0.93 -3.93 -10.26
N ILE A 102 0.13 -3.15 -9.99
CA ILE A 102 1.47 -3.71 -9.68
C ILE A 102 1.42 -4.54 -8.40
N GLY A 103 0.76 -4.03 -7.35
CA GLY A 103 0.59 -4.75 -6.08
C GLY A 103 -0.15 -6.06 -6.26
N GLU A 104 -1.25 -6.06 -7.02
CA GLU A 104 -2.00 -7.28 -7.34
C GLU A 104 -1.19 -8.26 -8.18
N SER A 105 -0.45 -7.77 -9.17
CA SER A 105 0.42 -8.60 -10.02
C SER A 105 1.52 -9.26 -9.20
N LEU A 106 2.15 -8.52 -8.29
CA LEU A 106 3.13 -9.06 -7.34
C LEU A 106 2.49 -10.09 -6.41
N LYS A 107 1.30 -9.81 -5.86
CA LYS A 107 0.55 -10.77 -5.05
C LYS A 107 0.35 -12.09 -5.78
N LYS A 108 -0.06 -12.05 -7.05
CA LYS A 108 -0.25 -13.24 -7.89
C LYS A 108 1.05 -14.01 -8.13
N LEU A 109 2.17 -13.31 -8.32
CA LEU A 109 3.49 -13.93 -8.52
C LEU A 109 3.98 -14.68 -7.27
N PHE A 110 3.80 -14.11 -6.08
CA PHE A 110 4.22 -14.75 -4.82
C PHE A 110 3.21 -15.78 -4.30
N TYR A 111 1.92 -15.65 -4.64
CA TYR A 111 0.84 -16.54 -4.20
C TYR A 111 -0.03 -17.02 -5.37
N PRO A 112 0.49 -17.87 -6.28
CA PRO A 112 -0.24 -18.31 -7.48
C PRO A 112 -1.44 -19.23 -7.18
N GLN A 113 -1.60 -19.75 -5.96
CA GLN A 113 -2.63 -20.73 -5.60
C GLN A 113 -3.97 -20.13 -5.11
N THR A 114 -4.12 -18.81 -5.06
CA THR A 114 -5.38 -18.18 -4.57
C THR A 114 -6.48 -18.03 -5.63
N ASP A 115 -6.24 -18.41 -6.88
CA ASP A 115 -7.15 -18.13 -8.01
C ASP A 115 -8.06 -19.32 -8.41
N HIS A 116 -8.15 -20.37 -7.57
CA HIS A 116 -9.07 -21.50 -7.77
C HIS A 116 -10.14 -21.57 -6.67
N PHE A 117 -11.10 -20.64 -6.67
CA PHE A 117 -12.41 -20.83 -6.02
C PHE A 117 -13.49 -20.12 -6.80
#